data_AF-A0A7V4P2I8-F1
#
_entry.id   AF-A0A7V4P2I8-F1
#
_cell.length_a   1.000
_cell.length_b   1.000
_cell.length_c   1.000
_cell.angle_alpha   90.00
_cell.angle_beta   90.00
_cell.angle_gamma   90.00
#
_symmetry.space_group_name_H-M   'P 1'
#
loop_
_entity.id
_entity.type
_entity.pdbx_description
1 polymer ?
#
loop_
_entity_poly.entity_id
_entity_poly.type
_entity_poly.pdbx_seq_one_letter_code
_entity_poly.pdbx_strand_id
1 'polypeptide(L)'
;MSLDARLLPSLPVRLPIAQTSKRTLDPDDPDPCRGCSDCCEYIAVPISRPRSNRDYDELLWYLLHRNVWVFVDDENDWFVQFNTPCRQLQNRRCGIYSRRPHVCRDYKVDECTTYGKGTGDKYLFCSPDDLFEFLRTRRPKAYARLAARYPDGLPWAVGTAGDRGRGDRMGDSAAASA
;
A
#
# COMPACT_ATOMS: atom_id res chain seq x y z
N MET A 1 -11.04 -38.94 0.22
CA MET A 1 -10.33 -37.95 -0.62
C MET A 1 -9.87 -36.84 0.31
N SER A 2 -8.69 -37.03 0.91
CA SER A 2 -8.11 -36.07 1.83
C SER A 2 -7.63 -34.87 1.01
N LEU A 3 -8.25 -33.72 1.19
CA LEU A 3 -7.67 -32.47 0.70
C LEU A 3 -6.42 -32.25 1.55
N ASP A 4 -5.28 -32.62 0.98
CA ASP A 4 -3.97 -32.28 1.49
C ASP A 4 -3.91 -30.76 1.62
N ALA A 5 -4.20 -30.28 2.83
CA ALA A 5 -3.91 -28.93 3.31
C ALA A 5 -2.39 -28.78 3.44
N ARG A 6 -1.68 -28.99 2.32
CA ARG A 6 -0.29 -28.60 2.14
C ARG A 6 -0.29 -27.09 2.19
N LEU A 7 -0.14 -26.60 3.42
CA LEU A 7 0.87 -25.63 3.78
C LEU A 7 1.06 -24.64 2.64
N LEU A 8 0.17 -23.64 2.55
CA LEU A 8 0.63 -22.36 2.07
C LEU A 8 1.69 -21.97 3.09
N PRO A 9 3.00 -22.03 2.76
CA PRO A 9 4.00 -21.51 3.68
C PRO A 9 3.54 -20.09 3.98
N SER A 10 3.56 -19.72 5.25
CA SER A 10 3.40 -18.34 5.70
C SER A 10 4.54 -17.55 5.05
N LEU A 11 4.34 -17.16 3.79
CA LEU A 11 5.25 -16.30 3.07
C LEU A 11 5.34 -15.05 3.95
N PRO A 12 6.54 -14.67 4.39
CA PRO A 12 6.70 -13.48 5.20
C PRO A 12 6.01 -12.35 4.45
N VAL A 13 5.05 -11.71 5.13
CA VAL A 13 4.36 -10.54 4.61
C VAL A 13 5.47 -9.58 4.23
N ARG A 14 5.69 -9.41 2.92
CA ARG A 14 6.70 -8.48 2.46
C ARG A 14 6.20 -7.12 2.90
N LEU A 15 7.05 -6.45 3.68
CA LEU A 15 6.87 -5.10 4.19
C LEU A 15 6.37 -4.16 3.08
N PRO A 16 5.69 -3.06 3.43
CA PRO A 16 5.23 -2.08 2.47
C PRO A 16 6.29 -1.67 1.46
N ILE A 17 6.07 -2.15 0.23
CA ILE A 17 6.85 -1.85 -0.96
C ILE A 17 6.95 -0.33 -1.15
N ALA A 18 5.93 0.39 -0.70
CA ALA A 18 5.74 1.81 -0.97
C ALA A 18 6.76 2.74 -0.28
N GLN A 19 7.43 2.33 0.81
CA GLN A 19 8.03 3.33 1.72
C GLN A 19 9.57 3.29 1.84
N THR A 20 10.27 2.29 1.29
CA THR A 20 11.71 2.10 1.62
C THR A 20 12.73 2.35 0.50
N SER A 21 12.34 2.78 -0.70
CA SER A 21 13.27 2.75 -1.85
C SER A 21 13.29 3.97 -2.77
N LYS A 22 12.73 5.13 -2.41
CA LYS A 22 12.76 6.32 -3.29
C LYS A 22 14.18 6.64 -3.76
N ARG A 23 14.37 6.77 -5.07
CA ARG A 23 15.65 7.04 -5.75
C ARG A 23 15.44 8.07 -6.86
N THR A 24 16.51 8.78 -7.20
CA THR A 24 16.53 9.66 -8.36
C THR A 24 16.74 8.82 -9.62
N LEU A 25 15.92 9.05 -10.64
CA LEU A 25 16.10 8.41 -11.96
C LEU A 25 17.26 9.10 -12.70
N ASP A 26 18.26 8.32 -13.08
CA ASP A 26 19.30 8.76 -14.01
C ASP A 26 18.76 8.57 -15.44
N PRO A 27 18.59 9.65 -16.23
CA PRO A 27 18.10 9.55 -17.61
C PRO A 27 19.06 8.81 -18.54
N ASP A 28 20.34 8.69 -18.18
CA ASP A 28 21.35 7.99 -18.97
C ASP A 28 21.51 6.51 -18.57
N ASP A 29 20.83 6.03 -17.53
CA ASP A 29 20.85 4.63 -17.11
C ASP A 29 20.03 3.77 -18.10
N PRO A 30 20.67 2.84 -18.84
CA PRO A 30 19.97 1.97 -19.78
C PRO A 30 19.12 0.89 -19.09
N ASP A 31 19.24 0.70 -17.78
CA ASP A 31 18.57 -0.36 -17.02
C ASP A 31 18.21 0.07 -15.57
N PRO A 32 17.34 1.09 -15.40
CA PRO A 32 16.97 1.62 -14.09
C PRO A 32 16.24 0.61 -13.20
N CYS A 33 15.70 -0.48 -13.78
CA CYS A 33 15.05 -1.54 -13.02
C CYS A 33 16.03 -2.61 -12.49
N ARG A 34 17.35 -2.47 -12.73
CA ARG A 34 18.35 -3.45 -12.28
C ARG A 34 18.32 -3.63 -10.77
N GLY A 35 17.98 -4.84 -10.32
CA GLY A 35 17.89 -5.15 -8.89
C GLY A 35 16.68 -4.50 -8.19
N CYS A 36 15.70 -3.99 -8.94
CA CYS A 36 14.42 -3.52 -8.43
C CYS A 36 13.29 -4.48 -8.87
N SER A 37 12.43 -4.90 -7.93
CA SER A 37 11.26 -5.74 -8.24
C SER A 37 9.94 -5.13 -7.79
N ASP A 38 9.95 -3.91 -7.27
CA ASP A 38 8.86 -3.32 -6.48
C ASP A 38 7.52 -3.35 -7.23
N CYS A 39 7.49 -2.97 -8.52
CA CYS A 39 6.28 -2.98 -9.35
C CYS A 39 5.76 -4.39 -9.72
N CYS A 40 6.54 -5.45 -9.48
CA CYS A 40 6.16 -6.84 -9.74
C CYS A 40 5.70 -7.58 -8.46
N GLU A 41 5.67 -6.92 -7.32
CA GLU A 41 5.38 -7.54 -6.01
C GLU A 41 3.91 -7.36 -5.59
N TYR A 42 3.14 -6.55 -6.32
CA TYR A 42 1.75 -6.23 -6.03
C TYR A 42 0.95 -5.93 -7.31
N ILE A 43 -0.38 -5.87 -7.15
CA ILE A 43 -1.28 -5.22 -8.11
C ILE A 43 -2.07 -4.14 -7.37
N ALA A 44 -2.35 -3.03 -8.04
CA ALA A 44 -3.20 -1.95 -7.53
C ALA A 44 -4.36 -1.72 -8.51
N VAL A 45 -5.57 -1.64 -7.96
CA VAL A 45 -6.80 -1.43 -8.74
C VAL A 45 -7.43 -0.13 -8.27
N PRO A 46 -7.76 0.81 -9.19
CA PRO A 46 -8.45 2.03 -8.82
C PRO A 46 -9.85 1.71 -8.28
N ILE A 47 -10.21 2.37 -7.19
CA ILE A 47 -11.53 2.29 -6.56
C ILE A 47 -12.14 3.68 -6.44
N SER A 48 -13.46 3.72 -6.33
CA SER A 48 -14.13 5.00 -6.11
C SER A 48 -13.82 5.54 -4.72
N ARG A 49 -13.52 6.85 -4.64
CA ARG A 49 -13.41 7.56 -3.37
C ARG A 49 -14.67 7.35 -2.51
N PRO A 50 -14.55 6.95 -1.22
CA PRO A 50 -15.70 6.70 -0.36
C PRO A 50 -16.48 8.00 -0.08
N ARG A 51 -17.80 7.93 -0.24
CA ARG A 51 -18.76 9.02 -0.01
C ARG A 51 -19.86 8.64 0.98
N SER A 52 -20.07 7.33 1.20
CA SER A 52 -21.13 6.79 2.05
C SER A 52 -20.58 5.89 3.17
N ASN A 53 -21.39 5.61 4.20
CA ASN A 53 -21.03 4.64 5.24
C ASN A 53 -20.79 3.24 4.66
N ARG A 54 -21.55 2.87 3.61
CA ARG A 54 -21.38 1.59 2.92
C ARG A 54 -20.02 1.50 2.22
N ASP A 55 -19.56 2.60 1.64
CA ASP A 55 -18.25 2.64 0.99
C ASP A 55 -17.13 2.46 2.03
N TYR A 56 -17.29 3.04 3.22
CA TYR A 56 -16.36 2.82 4.33
C TYR A 56 -16.38 1.37 4.84
N ASP A 57 -17.55 0.73 4.90
CA ASP A 57 -17.65 -0.70 5.23
C ASP A 57 -16.92 -1.56 4.18
N GLU A 58 -16.97 -1.18 2.91
CA GLU A 58 -16.25 -1.87 1.84
C GLU A 58 -14.73 -1.73 2.01
N LEU A 59 -14.24 -0.54 2.37
CA LEU A 59 -12.83 -0.33 2.71
C LEU A 59 -12.40 -1.17 3.92
N LEU A 60 -13.23 -1.23 4.95
CA LEU A 60 -12.97 -2.08 6.11
C LEU A 60 -12.92 -3.56 5.71
N TRP A 61 -13.85 -4.00 4.86
CA TRP A 61 -13.86 -5.36 4.34
C TRP A 61 -12.56 -5.68 3.58
N TYR A 62 -12.03 -4.77 2.76
CA TYR A 62 -10.72 -4.95 2.13
C TYR A 62 -9.60 -5.10 3.18
N LEU A 63 -9.53 -4.18 4.14
CA LEU A 63 -8.46 -4.12 5.15
C LEU A 63 -8.51 -5.26 6.18
N LEU A 64 -9.60 -6.02 6.24
CA LEU A 64 -9.70 -7.24 7.05
C LEU A 64 -9.02 -8.46 6.40
N HIS A 65 -8.66 -8.38 5.12
CA HIS A 65 -7.96 -9.47 4.43
C HIS A 65 -6.45 -9.30 4.56
N ARG A 66 -5.75 -10.41 4.80
CA ARG A 66 -4.28 -10.43 4.79
C ARG A 66 -3.75 -9.98 3.43
N ASN A 67 -2.64 -9.23 3.44
CA ASN A 67 -1.95 -8.75 2.24
C ASN A 67 -2.78 -7.79 1.36
N VAL A 68 -3.88 -7.23 1.88
CA VAL A 68 -4.69 -6.22 1.18
C VAL A 68 -4.54 -4.89 1.86
N TRP A 69 -4.09 -3.89 1.10
CA TRP A 69 -3.96 -2.52 1.57
C TRP A 69 -4.85 -1.59 0.75
N VAL A 70 -5.11 -0.42 1.29
CA VAL A 70 -5.78 0.67 0.57
C VAL A 70 -4.87 1.87 0.63
N PHE A 71 -4.68 2.57 -0.48
CA PHE A 71 -3.92 3.80 -0.49
C PHE A 71 -4.62 4.90 -1.28
N VAL A 72 -4.21 6.12 -0.99
CA VAL A 72 -4.59 7.33 -1.71
C VAL A 72 -3.31 7.91 -2.28
N ASP A 73 -3.29 8.15 -3.59
CA ASP A 73 -2.10 8.72 -4.24
C ASP A 73 -2.00 10.24 -4.02
N ASP A 74 -0.97 10.84 -4.61
CA ASP A 74 -0.72 12.28 -4.52
C ASP A 74 -1.81 13.12 -5.23
N GLU A 75 -2.54 12.53 -6.19
CA GLU A 75 -3.67 13.13 -6.93
C GLU A 75 -5.02 12.98 -6.21
N ASN A 76 -5.04 12.26 -5.09
CA ASN A 76 -6.22 11.91 -4.28
C ASN A 76 -7.13 10.83 -4.87
N ASP A 77 -6.61 10.04 -5.80
CA ASP A 77 -7.25 8.83 -6.29
C ASP A 77 -7.04 7.67 -5.31
N TRP A 78 -8.05 6.79 -5.24
CA TRP A 78 -8.10 5.71 -4.28
C TRP A 78 -7.80 4.39 -4.98
N PHE A 79 -7.02 3.54 -4.31
CA PHE A 79 -6.63 2.25 -4.83
C PHE A 79 -6.75 1.18 -3.76
N VAL A 80 -7.14 -0.02 -4.16
CA VAL A 80 -6.94 -1.24 -3.39
C VAL A 80 -5.72 -1.97 -3.94
N GLN A 81 -4.79 -2.32 -3.06
CA GLN A 81 -3.55 -3.01 -3.37
C GLN A 81 -3.60 -4.43 -2.84
N PHE A 82 -3.30 -5.39 -3.72
CA PHE A 82 -3.10 -6.79 -3.34
C PHE A 82 -1.62 -7.10 -3.41
N ASN A 83 -1.01 -7.38 -2.26
CA ASN A 83 0.40 -7.73 -2.14
C ASN A 83 0.60 -9.19 -2.52
N THR A 84 0.71 -9.43 -3.82
CA THR A 84 0.83 -10.75 -4.42
C THR A 84 1.93 -10.74 -5.48
N PRO A 85 3.11 -11.35 -5.20
CA PRO A 85 4.22 -11.33 -6.13
C PRO A 85 3.87 -11.99 -7.47
N CYS A 86 4.30 -11.35 -8.56
CA CYS A 86 4.10 -11.84 -9.92
C CYS A 86 4.76 -13.20 -10.09
N ARG A 87 4.02 -14.15 -10.67
CA ARG A 87 4.50 -15.51 -10.95
C ARG A 87 5.70 -15.57 -11.90
N GLN A 88 5.95 -14.50 -12.64
CA GLN A 88 7.06 -14.39 -13.59
C GLN A 88 8.26 -13.63 -13.03
N LEU A 89 8.26 -13.26 -11.74
CA LEU A 89 9.38 -12.59 -11.10
C LEU A 89 10.52 -13.58 -10.83
N GLN A 90 11.70 -13.33 -11.40
CA GLN A 90 12.89 -14.17 -11.27
C GLN A 90 14.11 -13.29 -11.02
N ASN A 91 14.89 -13.55 -9.97
CA ASN A 91 16.09 -12.77 -9.63
C ASN A 91 15.87 -11.25 -9.64
N ARG A 92 14.74 -10.79 -9.07
CA ARG A 92 14.30 -9.39 -9.06
C ARG A 92 14.13 -8.77 -10.47
N ARG A 93 13.82 -9.59 -11.48
CA ARG A 93 13.54 -9.16 -12.86
C ARG A 93 12.35 -9.91 -13.44
N CYS A 94 11.70 -9.34 -14.44
CA CYS A 94 10.61 -9.99 -15.15
C CYS A 94 11.16 -11.09 -16.09
N GLY A 95 10.80 -12.35 -15.85
CA GLY A 95 11.18 -13.48 -16.70
C GLY A 95 10.54 -13.50 -18.08
N ILE A 96 9.52 -12.66 -18.32
CA ILE A 96 8.81 -12.55 -19.59
C ILE A 96 8.86 -11.12 -20.16
N TYR A 97 9.96 -10.38 -19.94
CA TYR A 97 10.04 -8.94 -20.24
C TYR A 97 9.58 -8.55 -21.66
N SER A 98 9.95 -9.32 -22.69
CA SER A 98 9.55 -9.07 -24.09
C SER A 98 8.10 -9.45 -24.41
N ARG A 99 7.48 -10.29 -23.57
CA ARG A 99 6.11 -10.80 -23.70
C ARG A 99 5.18 -10.26 -22.62
N ARG A 100 5.55 -9.14 -21.99
CA ARG A 100 4.75 -8.50 -20.94
C ARG A 100 3.36 -8.12 -21.46
N PRO A 101 2.32 -8.24 -20.60
CA PRO A 101 0.99 -7.72 -20.90
C PRO A 101 1.04 -6.18 -21.01
N HIS A 102 0.00 -5.60 -21.63
CA HIS A 102 -0.08 -4.16 -21.91
C HIS A 102 0.20 -3.30 -20.68
N VAL A 103 -0.48 -3.56 -19.56
CA VAL A 103 -0.27 -2.80 -18.31
C VAL A 103 1.20 -2.75 -17.87
N CYS A 104 1.97 -3.83 -18.04
CA CYS A 104 3.39 -3.86 -17.66
C CYS A 104 4.30 -3.25 -18.73
N ARG A 105 3.84 -3.12 -19.98
CA ARG A 105 4.56 -2.54 -21.11
C ARG A 105 4.40 -1.02 -21.14
N ASP A 106 3.19 -0.57 -20.83
CA ASP A 106 2.80 0.83 -20.83
C ASP A 106 3.22 1.54 -19.53
N TYR A 107 3.66 0.78 -18.52
CA TYR A 107 4.17 1.29 -17.25
C TYR A 107 5.46 2.09 -17.45
N LYS A 108 5.46 3.36 -17.01
CA LYS A 108 6.61 4.24 -17.15
C LYS A 108 7.47 4.24 -15.88
N VAL A 109 8.79 4.22 -16.07
CA VAL A 109 9.74 4.13 -14.96
C VAL A 109 9.73 5.41 -14.12
N ASP A 110 9.57 6.56 -14.76
CA ASP A 110 9.49 7.89 -14.13
C ASP A 110 8.17 8.14 -13.38
N GLU A 111 7.22 7.21 -13.45
CA GLU A 111 5.96 7.21 -12.69
C GLU A 111 5.94 6.09 -11.63
N CYS A 112 7.03 5.32 -11.47
CA CYS A 112 7.02 4.16 -10.59
C CYS A 112 7.17 4.52 -9.10
N THR A 113 6.86 3.57 -8.20
CA THR A 113 6.99 3.82 -6.75
C THR A 113 8.41 4.23 -6.33
N THR A 114 9.45 3.70 -6.99
CA THR A 114 10.86 3.98 -6.68
C THR A 114 11.34 5.33 -7.23
N TYR A 115 11.01 5.65 -8.49
CA TYR A 115 11.58 6.78 -9.23
C TYR A 115 10.59 7.93 -9.47
N GLY A 116 9.30 7.65 -9.32
CA GLY A 116 8.22 8.60 -9.48
C GLY A 116 8.27 9.72 -8.45
N LYS A 117 7.83 10.90 -8.89
CA LYS A 117 7.70 12.08 -8.04
C LYS A 117 6.65 11.83 -6.94
N GLY A 118 6.80 12.51 -5.82
CA GLY A 118 5.88 12.40 -4.70
C GLY A 118 6.10 11.13 -3.87
N THR A 119 5.15 10.83 -3.01
CA THR A 119 5.21 9.65 -2.14
C THR A 119 4.76 8.40 -2.88
N GLY A 120 3.81 8.54 -3.82
CA GLY A 120 3.10 7.42 -4.45
C GLY A 120 1.90 6.96 -3.63
N ASP A 121 1.97 7.06 -2.30
CA ASP A 121 0.94 6.73 -1.34
C ASP A 121 0.80 7.85 -0.29
N LYS A 122 0.20 8.97 -0.69
CA LYS A 122 -0.09 10.10 0.20
C LYS A 122 -0.74 9.66 1.52
N TYR A 123 -1.61 8.66 1.45
CA TYR A 123 -2.10 7.91 2.61
C TYR A 123 -2.05 6.43 2.32
N LEU A 124 -1.50 5.64 3.24
CA LEU A 124 -1.49 4.18 3.17
C LEU A 124 -2.22 3.59 4.38
N PHE A 125 -3.11 2.64 4.12
CA PHE A 125 -3.86 1.91 5.13
C PHE A 125 -3.51 0.42 4.99
N CYS A 126 -2.81 -0.10 5.99
CA CYS A 126 -2.46 -1.52 6.06
C CYS A 126 -3.44 -2.30 6.96
N SER A 127 -4.26 -1.57 7.73
CA SER A 127 -5.20 -2.10 8.70
C SER A 127 -6.44 -1.21 8.84
N PRO A 128 -7.53 -1.74 9.42
CA PRO A 128 -8.70 -0.93 9.80
C PRO A 128 -8.35 0.22 10.75
N ASP A 129 -7.38 0.03 11.65
CA ASP A 129 -6.91 1.05 12.58
C ASP A 129 -6.29 2.25 11.86
N ASP A 130 -5.51 2.02 10.79
CA ASP A 130 -4.92 3.10 9.97
C ASP A 130 -6.00 3.95 9.31
N LEU A 131 -7.03 3.30 8.76
CA LEU A 131 -8.18 3.98 8.16
C LEU A 131 -8.93 4.80 9.22
N PHE A 132 -9.16 4.23 10.41
CA PHE A 132 -9.85 4.94 11.50
C PHE A 132 -9.09 6.18 11.95
N GLU A 133 -7.78 6.08 12.11
CA GLU A 133 -6.93 7.22 12.49
C GLU A 133 -6.95 8.32 11.42
N PHE A 134 -6.89 7.94 10.15
CA PHE A 134 -7.06 8.88 9.04
C PHE A 134 -8.43 9.56 9.06
N LEU A 135 -9.51 8.80 9.27
CA LEU A 135 -10.86 9.38 9.33
C LEU A 135 -11.00 10.32 10.52
N ARG A 136 -10.47 9.95 11.70
CA ARG A 136 -10.51 10.76 12.92
C ARG A 136 -9.89 12.14 12.70
N THR A 137 -8.77 12.18 11.99
CA THR A 137 -7.99 13.40 11.76
C THR A 137 -8.45 14.21 10.54
N ARG A 138 -8.78 13.55 9.42
CA ARG A 138 -9.04 14.21 8.12
C ARG A 138 -10.51 14.24 7.73
N ARG A 139 -11.36 13.39 8.31
CA ARG A 139 -12.78 13.23 7.96
C ARG A 139 -13.65 13.03 9.22
N PRO A 140 -13.63 13.97 10.19
CA PRO A 140 -14.25 13.76 11.51
C PRO A 140 -15.75 13.44 11.46
N LYS A 141 -16.48 13.95 10.47
CA LYS A 141 -17.90 13.61 10.26
C LYS A 141 -18.10 12.15 9.81
N ALA A 142 -17.23 11.65 8.94
CA ALA A 142 -17.28 10.24 8.52
C ALA A 142 -16.85 9.33 9.67
N TYR A 143 -15.79 9.72 10.39
CA TYR A 143 -15.35 9.05 11.60
C TYR A 143 -16.47 8.92 12.62
N ALA A 144 -17.16 10.01 12.98
CA ALA A 144 -18.22 9.97 13.98
C ALA A 144 -19.35 8.99 13.61
N ARG A 145 -19.76 8.96 12.33
CA ARG A 145 -20.79 8.02 11.85
C ARG A 145 -20.33 6.57 11.92
N LEU A 146 -19.09 6.30 11.53
CA LEU A 146 -18.53 4.95 11.53
C LEU A 146 -18.27 4.45 12.95
N ALA A 147 -17.68 5.30 13.81
CA ALA A 147 -17.42 5.01 15.21
C ALA A 147 -18.70 4.74 16.01
N ALA A 148 -19.81 5.42 15.69
CA ALA A 148 -21.10 5.17 16.33
C ALA A 148 -21.62 3.74 16.13
N ARG A 149 -21.17 3.02 15.09
CA ARG A 149 -21.49 1.60 14.87
C ARG A 149 -20.69 0.66 15.78
N TYR A 150 -19.56 1.12 16.32
CA TYR A 150 -18.63 0.35 17.14
C TYR A 150 -18.42 1.07 18.48
N PRO A 151 -19.45 1.14 19.34
CA PRO A 151 -19.38 1.88 20.60
C PRO A 151 -18.31 1.35 21.55
N ASP A 152 -18.01 0.05 21.48
CA ASP A 152 -16.98 -0.62 22.30
C ASP A 152 -15.60 -0.63 21.63
N GLY A 153 -15.43 0.11 20.53
CA GLY A 153 -14.23 0.10 19.70
C GLY A 153 -14.27 -0.94 18.58
N LEU A 154 -13.25 -0.90 17.72
CA LEU A 154 -13.13 -1.82 16.59
C LEU A 154 -12.93 -3.27 17.07
N PRO A 155 -13.82 -4.22 16.74
CA PRO A 155 -13.71 -5.60 17.26
C PRO A 155 -12.55 -6.38 16.63
N TRP A 156 -11.99 -5.86 15.54
CA TRP A 156 -10.81 -6.38 14.84
C TRP A 156 -9.60 -5.45 14.99
N ALA A 157 -9.61 -4.53 15.96
CA ALA A 157 -8.43 -3.72 16.26
C ALA A 157 -7.27 -4.68 16.55
N VAL A 158 -6.37 -4.82 15.60
CA VAL A 158 -5.17 -5.62 15.79
C VAL A 158 -4.28 -4.68 16.56
N GLY A 159 -4.22 -4.87 17.89
CA GLY A 159 -3.45 -4.02 18.80
C GLY A 159 -2.15 -3.60 18.12
N THR A 160 -1.91 -2.29 18.11
CA THR A 160 -1.03 -1.57 17.17
C THR A 160 0.46 -2.00 17.13
N ALA A 161 0.85 -3.16 17.65
CA ALA A 161 2.22 -3.60 17.86
C ALA A 161 2.52 -4.95 17.19
N GLY A 162 2.35 -5.04 15.86
CA GLY A 162 2.75 -6.24 15.11
C GLY A 162 3.28 -5.98 13.70
N ASP A 163 2.75 -4.98 12.98
CA ASP A 163 3.05 -4.78 11.56
C ASP A 163 3.57 -3.37 11.22
N ARG A 164 3.78 -2.53 12.23
CA ARG A 164 4.35 -1.18 12.05
C ARG A 164 5.88 -1.27 11.98
N GLY A 165 6.40 -1.35 10.75
CA GLY A 165 7.76 -0.89 10.44
C GLY A 165 7.85 0.60 10.78
N ARG A 166 8.31 0.92 11.98
CA ARG A 166 8.59 2.28 12.47
C ARG A 166 9.69 2.91 11.61
N GLY A 167 9.32 3.76 10.65
CA GLY A 167 10.19 4.80 10.10
C GLY A 167 10.13 6.01 11.01
N ASP A 168 11.25 6.33 11.64
CA ASP A 168 11.37 7.45 12.57
C ASP A 168 11.10 8.81 11.93
N ARG A 169 10.62 9.73 12.78
CA ARG A 169 10.39 11.13 12.47
C ARG A 169 11.68 11.83 12.04
N MET A 170 11.61 12.64 10.99
CA MET A 170 12.53 13.77 10.76
C MET A 170 11.80 14.75 9.81
N GLY A 171 11.51 16.00 10.14
CA GLY A 171 11.87 16.72 11.35
C GLY A 171 11.03 17.98 11.55
N ASP A 172 10.93 18.35 12.83
CA ASP A 172 10.75 19.73 13.27
C ASP A 172 11.98 20.06 14.12
N SER A 173 12.89 20.83 13.53
CA SER A 173 13.95 21.60 14.20
C SER A 173 14.42 22.62 13.17
N ALA A 174 14.48 23.92 13.40
CA ALA A 174 14.32 24.71 14.60
C ALA A 174 14.13 26.17 14.17
N ALA A 175 13.37 26.96 14.94
CA ALA A 175 13.56 28.40 15.04
C ALA A 175 12.84 28.93 16.28
N ALA A 176 13.53 28.94 17.42
CA ALA A 176 13.28 29.89 18.50
C ALA A 176 14.51 30.00 19.41
N SER A 177 14.92 31.24 19.64
CA SER A 177 15.83 31.74 20.70
C SER A 177 17.32 31.84 20.34
N ALA A 178 17.68 32.97 19.72
CA ALA A 178 18.66 33.91 20.27
C ALA A 178 18.23 35.33 19.87
#